data_AF-A0AB39WMD6-F1
#
_entry.id   AF-A0AB39WMD6-F1
#
_cell.length_a   1.000
_cell.length_b   1.000
_cell.length_c   1.000
_cell.angle_alpha   90.00
_cell.angle_beta   90.00
_cell.angle_gamma   90.00
#
_symmetry.space_group_name_H-M   'P 1'
#
loop_
_entity.id
_entity.type
_entity.pdbx_description
1 polymer ?
#
loop_
_entity_poly.entity_id
_entity_poly.type
_entity_poly.pdbx_seq_one_letter_code
_entity_poly.pdbx_strand_id
1 'polypeptide(L)'
;MIAEKFKSNSYVLYISVILIALFRLLLTATIPLLDKTEARYAEIARIMQETNQWVVPQIDYGIPFWAKPPLSTWLSAFSYVIFGVNEFASRFPSFLLSILLVIIAGKMVEKSGASFYLPGFILLTMPEFLIHTGVVSTDTALEFCVAIMMISFWKTMKSDKKTYWNYLFFVALGLGLLAKGPLIMVLTFPPLFIWCCLDTRRFRELFSKFSVIIGILITALIGLPWYYFAEQQSPGFLDYFIIGEHFKRFIEPGWQGDLYGSGHSQPKGMIWLFMLGFGLPWVQIVFYKLWKNRKSIWKNDWISFLVLWLFWTPIFFTLSKNILHTYILPVTLPIMFLMVYWWDDFESKKKLIRVALIFPIIAVIAYTVLATGIFDDKMNTDKYILEHLMEKNENKDIPLYYWKEKNYSGQFYTNGKAQLIKNATQFDSVFKLHKKIFLVTLKKTENEIPEKYRKQMVLTESNYKTAIFVTK
;
A
#
# COMPACT_ATOMS: atom_id res chain seq x y z
N MET A 1 -41.12 16.43 5.09
CA MET A 1 -39.96 17.36 5.25
C MET A 1 -38.74 16.78 5.98
N ILE A 2 -38.82 16.20 7.19
CA ILE A 2 -37.62 15.60 7.85
C ILE A 2 -37.20 14.29 7.17
N ALA A 3 -38.14 13.40 6.85
CA ALA A 3 -37.88 12.13 6.15
C ALA A 3 -37.28 12.30 4.73
N GLU A 4 -37.67 13.34 3.99
CA GLU A 4 -37.08 13.67 2.68
C GLU A 4 -35.65 14.19 2.79
N LYS A 5 -35.33 14.94 3.86
CA LYS A 5 -33.98 15.47 4.13
C LYS A 5 -32.99 14.33 4.46
N PHE A 6 -33.45 13.29 5.16
CA PHE A 6 -32.65 12.09 5.44
C PHE A 6 -32.47 11.21 4.20
N LYS A 7 -33.51 11.02 3.37
CA LYS A 7 -33.39 10.31 2.07
C LYS A 7 -32.40 11.00 1.11
N SER A 8 -32.42 12.33 1.05
CA SER A 8 -31.56 13.11 0.14
C SER A 8 -30.07 12.94 0.42
N ASN A 9 -29.63 12.93 1.68
CA ASN A 9 -28.21 12.77 1.99
C ASN A 9 -27.72 11.33 1.75
N SER A 10 -28.54 10.32 2.06
CA SER A 10 -28.16 8.92 1.84
C SER A 10 -27.93 8.61 0.35
N TYR A 11 -28.76 9.18 -0.53
CA TYR A 11 -28.60 9.05 -1.98
C TYR A 11 -27.33 9.72 -2.51
N VAL A 12 -27.00 10.92 -2.01
CA VAL A 12 -25.74 11.61 -2.37
C VAL A 12 -24.52 10.81 -1.91
N LEU A 13 -24.55 10.26 -0.69
CA LEU A 13 -23.48 9.40 -0.19
C LEU A 13 -23.32 8.15 -1.04
N TYR A 14 -24.42 7.48 -1.39
CA TYR A 14 -24.44 6.33 -2.30
C TYR A 14 -23.77 6.64 -3.64
N ILE A 15 -24.26 7.66 -4.37
CA ILE A 15 -23.70 8.03 -5.67
C ILE A 15 -22.22 8.38 -5.53
N SER A 16 -21.86 9.18 -4.52
CA SER A 16 -20.47 9.61 -4.33
C SER A 16 -19.54 8.42 -4.11
N VAL A 17 -19.92 7.47 -3.24
CA VAL A 17 -19.11 6.28 -2.98
C VAL A 17 -18.92 5.46 -4.25
N ILE A 18 -20.00 5.21 -5.00
CA ILE A 18 -19.95 4.43 -6.23
C ILE A 18 -19.08 5.13 -7.29
N LEU A 19 -19.28 6.43 -7.51
CA LEU A 19 -18.51 7.18 -8.50
C LEU A 19 -17.02 7.26 -8.13
N ILE A 20 -16.68 7.49 -6.85
CA ILE A 20 -15.28 7.54 -6.41
C ILE A 20 -14.64 6.15 -6.54
N ALA A 21 -15.35 5.07 -6.19
CA ALA A 21 -14.85 3.71 -6.34
C ALA A 21 -14.63 3.35 -7.82
N LEU A 22 -15.59 3.68 -8.71
CA LEU A 22 -15.46 3.45 -10.16
C LEU A 22 -14.33 4.29 -10.77
N PHE A 23 -14.22 5.56 -10.39
CA PHE A 23 -13.11 6.41 -10.80
C PHE A 23 -11.79 5.80 -10.36
N ARG A 24 -11.70 5.31 -9.11
CA ARG A 24 -10.46 4.71 -8.63
C ARG A 24 -10.13 3.40 -9.35
N LEU A 25 -11.14 2.59 -9.68
CA LEU A 25 -10.99 1.40 -10.51
C LEU A 25 -10.44 1.76 -11.91
N LEU A 26 -10.97 2.81 -12.55
CA LEU A 26 -10.43 3.32 -13.82
C LEU A 26 -8.94 3.68 -13.67
N LEU A 27 -8.56 4.41 -12.62
CA LEU A 27 -7.17 4.78 -12.37
C LEU A 27 -6.24 3.56 -12.23
N THR A 28 -6.71 2.45 -11.65
CA THR A 28 -5.88 1.25 -11.53
C THR A 28 -5.45 0.69 -12.90
N ALA A 29 -6.30 0.86 -13.91
CA ALA A 29 -6.07 0.34 -15.26
C ALA A 29 -5.33 1.32 -16.18
N THR A 30 -5.54 2.63 -16.02
CA THR A 30 -5.07 3.60 -17.04
C THR A 30 -3.80 4.35 -16.67
N ILE A 31 -3.48 4.49 -15.39
CA ILE A 31 -2.26 5.21 -14.97
C ILE A 31 -1.06 4.26 -15.04
N PRO A 32 0.09 4.64 -15.62
CA PRO A 32 1.28 3.80 -15.60
C PRO A 32 1.82 3.60 -14.17
N LEU A 33 2.70 2.63 -13.95
CA LEU A 33 3.51 2.55 -12.73
C LEU A 33 4.47 3.77 -12.68
N LEU A 34 4.08 4.78 -11.91
CA LEU A 34 4.76 6.09 -11.80
C LEU A 34 5.76 6.14 -10.66
N ASP A 35 5.55 5.37 -9.61
CA ASP A 35 6.43 5.35 -8.45
C ASP A 35 7.45 4.21 -8.55
N LYS A 36 8.69 4.47 -8.07
CA LYS A 36 9.77 3.48 -8.10
C LYS A 36 9.46 2.28 -7.21
N THR A 37 8.84 2.52 -6.05
CA THR A 37 8.48 1.46 -5.10
C THR A 37 7.29 0.65 -5.63
N GLU A 38 6.29 1.32 -6.22
CA GLU A 38 5.16 0.66 -6.87
C GLU A 38 5.65 -0.26 -8.00
N ALA A 39 6.47 0.26 -8.92
CA ALA A 39 7.03 -0.52 -10.02
C ALA A 39 7.88 -1.70 -9.54
N ARG A 40 8.65 -1.52 -8.45
CA ARG A 40 9.44 -2.59 -7.84
C ARG A 40 8.55 -3.72 -7.33
N TYR A 41 7.50 -3.43 -6.57
CA TYR A 41 6.62 -4.47 -6.06
C TYR A 41 5.81 -5.15 -7.18
N ALA A 42 5.41 -4.40 -8.21
CA ALA A 42 4.78 -4.95 -9.40
C ALA A 42 5.70 -5.94 -10.12
N GLU A 43 6.98 -5.62 -10.25
CA GLU A 43 8.00 -6.48 -10.87
C GLU A 43 8.32 -7.71 -10.04
N ILE A 44 8.49 -7.58 -8.72
CA ILE A 44 8.71 -8.72 -7.82
C ILE A 44 7.55 -9.73 -7.95
N ALA A 45 6.31 -9.24 -8.03
CA ALA A 45 5.14 -10.09 -8.23
C ALA A 45 5.13 -10.75 -9.63
N ARG A 46 5.64 -10.07 -10.65
CA ARG A 46 5.72 -10.59 -12.03
C ARG A 46 6.73 -11.73 -12.10
N ILE A 47 7.93 -11.51 -11.55
CA ILE A 47 8.98 -12.54 -11.44
C ILE A 47 8.48 -13.74 -10.65
N MET A 48 7.78 -13.51 -9.53
CA MET A 48 7.19 -14.60 -8.73
C MET A 48 6.22 -15.46 -9.55
N GLN A 49 5.32 -14.83 -10.31
CA GLN A 49 4.37 -15.54 -11.17
C GLN A 49 5.07 -16.29 -12.31
N GLU A 50 6.06 -15.66 -12.96
CA GLU A 50 6.78 -16.25 -14.09
C GLU A 50 7.66 -17.44 -13.67
N THR A 51 8.38 -17.30 -12.55
CA THR A 51 9.36 -18.30 -12.10
C THR A 51 8.74 -19.42 -11.24
N ASN A 52 7.46 -19.29 -10.87
CA ASN A 52 6.80 -20.14 -9.88
C ASN A 52 7.52 -20.22 -8.52
N GLN A 53 8.35 -19.23 -8.19
CA GLN A 53 9.00 -19.13 -6.89
C GLN A 53 8.11 -18.36 -5.89
N TRP A 54 7.17 -19.07 -5.27
CA TRP A 54 6.19 -18.50 -4.33
C TRP A 54 6.70 -18.37 -2.88
N VAL A 55 7.86 -18.92 -2.55
CA VAL A 55 8.40 -18.89 -1.18
C VAL A 55 9.31 -17.68 -1.00
N VAL A 56 10.35 -17.54 -1.81
CA VAL A 56 11.34 -16.45 -1.67
C VAL A 56 11.08 -15.38 -2.74
N PRO A 57 10.52 -14.20 -2.40
CA PRO A 57 10.35 -13.13 -3.37
C PRO A 57 11.69 -12.74 -3.99
N GLN A 58 11.68 -12.33 -5.25
CA GLN A 58 12.89 -12.01 -6.01
C GLN A 58 12.85 -10.57 -6.51
N ILE A 59 13.90 -9.79 -6.26
CA ILE A 59 14.03 -8.43 -6.78
C ILE A 59 14.49 -8.39 -8.24
N ASP A 60 15.17 -9.47 -8.64
CA ASP A 60 15.61 -9.78 -9.99
C ASP A 60 15.74 -11.32 -10.07
N TYR A 61 15.80 -11.89 -11.27
CA TYR A 61 15.87 -13.35 -11.45
C TYR A 61 17.02 -13.98 -10.64
N GLY A 62 16.66 -14.87 -9.71
CA GLY A 62 17.60 -15.55 -8.83
C GLY A 62 18.19 -14.69 -7.70
N ILE A 63 17.75 -13.43 -7.54
CA ILE A 63 18.21 -12.52 -6.49
C ILE A 63 17.10 -12.33 -5.44
N PRO A 64 17.27 -12.84 -4.20
CA PRO A 64 16.27 -12.72 -3.16
C PRO A 64 15.93 -11.28 -2.75
N PHE A 65 14.67 -11.06 -2.40
CA PHE A 65 14.15 -9.84 -1.79
C PHE A 65 13.67 -10.11 -0.37
N TRP A 66 14.49 -9.73 0.62
CA TRP A 66 14.26 -10.03 2.03
C TRP A 66 13.54 -8.92 2.80
N ALA A 67 13.21 -7.79 2.17
CA ALA A 67 12.72 -6.63 2.91
C ALA A 67 11.29 -6.78 3.44
N LYS A 68 10.45 -7.64 2.83
CA LYS A 68 9.03 -7.76 3.16
C LYS A 68 8.54 -9.21 3.03
N PRO A 69 7.56 -9.62 3.86
CA PRO A 69 6.90 -10.91 3.69
C PRO A 69 5.96 -10.92 2.48
N PRO A 70 5.36 -12.07 2.12
CA PRO A 70 4.98 -12.32 0.75
C PRO A 70 3.53 -11.92 0.43
N LEU A 71 2.67 -11.63 1.42
CA LEU A 71 1.21 -11.58 1.19
C LEU A 71 0.82 -10.60 0.08
N SER A 72 1.41 -9.41 0.08
CA SER A 72 1.07 -8.39 -0.94
C SER A 72 1.59 -8.78 -2.33
N THR A 73 2.74 -9.45 -2.37
CA THR A 73 3.32 -10.00 -3.58
C THR A 73 2.48 -11.16 -4.10
N TRP A 74 2.06 -12.09 -3.23
CA TRP A 74 1.17 -13.20 -3.57
C TRP A 74 -0.14 -12.72 -4.15
N LEU A 75 -0.76 -11.72 -3.53
CA LEU A 75 -2.01 -11.14 -4.01
C LEU A 75 -1.84 -10.56 -5.43
N SER A 76 -0.75 -9.83 -5.69
CA SER A 76 -0.47 -9.24 -7.00
C SER A 76 -0.10 -10.31 -8.04
N ALA A 77 0.74 -11.28 -7.66
CA ALA A 77 1.15 -12.39 -8.52
C ALA A 77 -0.06 -13.28 -8.91
N PHE A 78 -0.95 -13.56 -7.96
CA PHE A 78 -2.19 -14.29 -8.23
C PHE A 78 -3.13 -13.48 -9.12
N SER A 79 -3.19 -12.16 -8.96
CA SER A 79 -3.91 -11.28 -9.87
C SER A 79 -3.36 -11.35 -11.30
N TYR A 80 -2.04 -11.47 -11.49
CA TYR A 80 -1.44 -11.71 -12.81
C TYR A 80 -1.83 -13.04 -13.43
N VAL A 81 -2.02 -14.10 -12.62
CA VAL A 81 -2.52 -15.39 -13.13
C VAL A 81 -3.92 -15.26 -13.72
N ILE A 82 -4.77 -14.39 -13.15
CA ILE A 82 -6.17 -14.23 -13.58
C ILE A 82 -6.29 -13.22 -14.74
N PHE A 83 -5.65 -12.06 -14.61
CA PHE A 83 -5.87 -10.91 -15.49
C PHE A 83 -4.71 -10.63 -16.45
N GLY A 84 -3.64 -11.43 -16.40
CA GLY A 84 -2.38 -11.16 -17.10
C GLY A 84 -1.54 -10.09 -16.42
N VAL A 85 -0.29 -9.95 -16.86
CA VAL A 85 0.65 -8.94 -16.35
C VAL A 85 0.30 -7.58 -16.95
N ASN A 86 -0.28 -6.69 -16.14
CA ASN A 86 -0.59 -5.31 -16.47
C ASN A 86 -0.82 -4.51 -15.17
N GLU A 87 -0.93 -3.19 -15.29
CA GLU A 87 -1.03 -2.30 -14.13
C GLU A 87 -2.33 -2.47 -13.34
N PHE A 88 -3.43 -2.81 -14.02
CA PHE A 88 -4.70 -3.13 -13.37
C PHE A 88 -4.50 -4.32 -12.44
N ALA A 89 -3.94 -5.42 -12.96
CA ALA A 89 -3.70 -6.63 -12.20
C ALA A 89 -2.75 -6.39 -11.01
N SER A 90 -1.74 -5.53 -11.16
CA SER A 90 -0.84 -5.17 -10.06
C SER A 90 -1.58 -4.50 -8.89
N ARG A 91 -2.57 -3.65 -9.18
CA ARG A 91 -3.25 -2.78 -8.20
C ARG A 91 -4.60 -3.32 -7.74
N PHE A 92 -5.19 -4.24 -8.50
CA PHE A 92 -6.51 -4.80 -8.23
C PHE A 92 -6.64 -5.38 -6.80
N PRO A 93 -5.65 -6.09 -6.25
CA PRO A 93 -5.77 -6.57 -4.87
C PRO A 93 -5.90 -5.47 -3.83
N SER A 94 -5.10 -4.39 -3.95
CA SER A 94 -5.21 -3.23 -3.05
C SER A 94 -6.58 -2.58 -3.17
N PHE A 95 -7.09 -2.41 -4.40
CA PHE A 95 -8.45 -1.91 -4.62
C PHE A 95 -9.49 -2.79 -3.92
N LEU A 96 -9.42 -4.11 -4.13
CA LEU A 96 -10.36 -5.07 -3.55
C LEU A 96 -10.36 -5.03 -2.02
N LEU A 97 -9.18 -5.02 -1.38
CA LEU A 97 -9.06 -4.96 0.08
C LEU A 97 -9.69 -3.67 0.64
N SER A 98 -9.44 -2.52 0.03
CA SER A 98 -10.04 -1.25 0.44
C SER A 98 -11.56 -1.23 0.28
N ILE A 99 -12.09 -1.77 -0.83
CA ILE A 99 -13.55 -1.89 -1.03
C ILE A 99 -14.19 -2.85 -0.03
N LEU A 100 -13.53 -3.96 0.31
CA LEU A 100 -13.98 -4.87 1.35
C LEU A 100 -14.06 -4.17 2.72
N LEU A 101 -13.09 -3.32 3.07
CA LEU A 101 -13.16 -2.50 4.29
C LEU A 101 -14.33 -1.53 4.28
N VAL A 102 -14.58 -0.85 3.14
CA VAL A 102 -15.75 0.03 2.97
C VAL A 102 -17.05 -0.72 3.23
N ILE A 103 -17.21 -1.92 2.67
CA ILE A 103 -18.40 -2.76 2.85
C ILE A 103 -18.53 -3.23 4.30
N ILE A 104 -17.45 -3.70 4.93
CA ILE A 104 -17.45 -4.17 6.32
C ILE A 104 -17.83 -3.03 7.27
N ALA A 105 -17.24 -1.85 7.08
CA ALA A 105 -17.55 -0.66 7.86
C ALA A 105 -19.01 -0.22 7.68
N GLY A 106 -19.52 -0.23 6.44
CA GLY A 106 -20.93 0.04 6.12
C GLY A 106 -21.88 -0.88 6.88
N LYS A 107 -21.64 -2.21 6.83
CA LYS A 107 -22.44 -3.21 7.56
C LYS A 107 -22.41 -3.03 9.09
N MET A 108 -21.30 -2.52 9.63
CA MET A 108 -21.19 -2.26 11.07
C MET A 108 -22.05 -1.06 11.49
N VAL A 109 -22.10 -0.03 10.67
CA VAL A 109 -22.76 1.25 10.96
C VAL A 109 -24.25 1.24 10.63
N GLU A 110 -24.67 0.51 9.61
CA GLU A 110 -26.09 0.34 9.28
C GLU A 110 -26.89 -0.21 10.47
N LYS A 111 -26.28 -1.14 11.22
CA LYS A 111 -26.87 -1.71 12.43
C LYS A 111 -27.09 -0.69 13.56
N SER A 112 -26.43 0.48 13.51
CA SER A 112 -26.64 1.57 14.46
C SER A 112 -27.56 2.68 13.93
N GLY A 113 -28.22 2.48 12.77
CA GLY A 113 -29.21 3.42 12.22
C GLY A 113 -28.65 4.52 11.30
N ALA A 114 -27.34 4.55 11.06
CA ALA A 114 -26.73 5.48 10.11
C ALA A 114 -26.67 4.88 8.69
N SER A 115 -26.48 5.73 7.66
CA SER A 115 -26.39 5.28 6.27
C SER A 115 -25.22 4.31 6.06
N PHE A 116 -25.47 3.16 5.42
CA PHE A 116 -24.46 2.19 5.01
C PHE A 116 -23.27 2.82 4.26
N TYR A 117 -23.54 3.83 3.43
CA TYR A 117 -22.52 4.48 2.59
C TYR A 117 -21.69 5.54 3.31
N LEU A 118 -22.06 5.95 4.53
CA LEU A 118 -21.35 7.02 5.23
C LEU A 118 -19.88 6.66 5.56
N PRO A 119 -19.57 5.46 6.10
CA PRO A 119 -18.19 5.00 6.27
C PRO A 119 -17.37 5.06 4.98
N GLY A 120 -17.93 4.52 3.90
CA GLY A 120 -17.28 4.50 2.59
C GLY A 120 -17.00 5.89 2.07
N PHE A 121 -17.95 6.81 2.24
CA PHE A 121 -17.78 8.20 1.84
C PHE A 121 -16.64 8.87 2.62
N ILE A 122 -16.58 8.69 3.95
CA ILE A 122 -15.51 9.27 4.77
C ILE A 122 -14.14 8.68 4.40
N LEU A 123 -14.04 7.37 4.25
CA LEU A 123 -12.80 6.69 3.84
C LEU A 123 -12.33 7.15 2.46
N LEU A 124 -13.18 7.05 1.43
CA LEU A 124 -12.82 7.38 0.04
C LEU A 124 -12.62 8.88 -0.22
N THR A 125 -12.92 9.75 0.75
CA THR A 125 -12.63 11.19 0.67
C THR A 125 -11.41 11.60 1.49
N MET A 126 -10.78 10.68 2.24
CA MET A 126 -9.45 10.90 2.83
C MET A 126 -8.37 10.67 1.77
N PRO A 127 -7.40 11.60 1.62
CA PRO A 127 -6.31 11.44 0.68
C PRO A 127 -5.56 10.13 0.81
N GLU A 128 -5.16 9.72 2.03
CA GLU A 128 -4.38 8.48 2.21
C GLU A 128 -5.13 7.25 1.71
N PHE A 129 -6.39 7.10 2.13
CA PHE A 129 -7.19 5.93 1.82
C PHE A 129 -7.54 5.88 0.33
N LEU A 130 -7.89 7.01 -0.29
CA LEU A 130 -8.19 7.06 -1.72
C LEU A 130 -6.95 6.74 -2.57
N ILE A 131 -5.79 7.29 -2.21
CA ILE A 131 -4.52 7.00 -2.90
C ILE A 131 -4.21 5.51 -2.76
N HIS A 132 -4.29 4.93 -1.57
CA HIS A 132 -3.95 3.52 -1.35
C HIS A 132 -5.01 2.51 -1.82
N THR A 133 -6.20 2.97 -2.19
CA THR A 133 -7.22 2.18 -2.89
C THR A 133 -6.75 1.91 -4.32
N GLY A 134 -5.79 0.99 -4.53
CA GLY A 134 -5.25 0.70 -5.87
C GLY A 134 -3.87 1.28 -6.15
N VAL A 135 -2.98 1.24 -5.15
CA VAL A 135 -1.52 1.35 -5.31
C VAL A 135 -0.92 -0.01 -4.94
N VAL A 136 0.13 -0.44 -5.64
CA VAL A 136 0.87 -1.66 -5.27
C VAL A 136 1.68 -1.39 -4.01
N SER A 137 1.16 -1.80 -2.85
CA SER A 137 1.79 -1.53 -1.55
C SER A 137 1.52 -2.63 -0.54
N THR A 138 2.51 -2.86 0.34
CA THR A 138 2.35 -3.73 1.52
C THR A 138 1.48 -3.11 2.61
N ASP A 139 1.31 -1.78 2.58
CA ASP A 139 0.53 -1.04 3.58
C ASP A 139 -0.96 -1.37 3.52
N THR A 140 -1.53 -1.52 2.33
CA THR A 140 -2.97 -1.81 2.17
C THR A 140 -3.34 -3.19 2.73
N ALA A 141 -2.48 -4.20 2.53
CA ALA A 141 -2.68 -5.51 3.12
C ALA A 141 -2.56 -5.48 4.65
N LEU A 142 -1.61 -4.72 5.19
CA LEU A 142 -1.48 -4.53 6.64
C LEU A 142 -2.68 -3.77 7.21
N GLU A 143 -3.13 -2.69 6.58
CA GLU A 143 -4.31 -1.92 6.98
C GLU A 143 -5.53 -2.84 7.09
N PHE A 144 -5.77 -3.66 6.06
CA PHE A 144 -6.86 -4.63 6.08
C PHE A 144 -6.75 -5.56 7.29
N CYS A 145 -5.58 -6.14 7.54
CA CYS A 145 -5.37 -7.03 8.68
C CYS A 145 -5.56 -6.31 10.02
N VAL A 146 -5.01 -5.10 10.19
CA VAL A 146 -5.20 -4.27 11.40
C VAL A 146 -6.68 -3.98 11.62
N ALA A 147 -7.40 -3.55 10.58
CA ALA A 147 -8.81 -3.23 10.67
C ALA A 147 -9.66 -4.46 11.06
N ILE A 148 -9.47 -5.60 10.40
CA ILE A 148 -10.17 -6.84 10.76
C ILE A 148 -9.83 -7.26 12.19
N MET A 149 -8.57 -7.17 12.60
CA MET A 149 -8.13 -7.53 13.94
C MET A 149 -8.78 -6.63 15.01
N MET A 150 -8.76 -5.31 14.84
CA MET A 150 -9.35 -4.35 15.78
C MET A 150 -10.88 -4.47 15.84
N ILE A 151 -11.55 -4.63 14.70
CA ILE A 151 -13.00 -4.85 14.63
C ILE A 151 -13.38 -6.19 15.30
N SER A 152 -12.63 -7.25 14.98
CA SER A 152 -12.83 -8.59 15.56
C SER A 152 -12.69 -8.57 17.07
N PHE A 153 -11.70 -7.84 17.56
CA PHE A 153 -11.49 -7.66 18.99
C PHE A 153 -12.71 -7.00 19.65
N TRP A 154 -13.13 -5.84 19.12
CA TRP A 154 -14.27 -5.12 19.65
C TRP A 154 -15.55 -5.97 19.65
N LYS A 155 -15.84 -6.66 18.54
CA LYS A 155 -17.01 -7.54 18.41
C LYS A 155 -16.96 -8.72 19.37
N THR A 156 -15.79 -9.30 19.61
CA THR A 156 -15.61 -10.41 20.56
C THR A 156 -15.84 -9.95 21.99
N MET A 157 -15.25 -8.82 22.39
CA MET A 157 -15.41 -8.27 23.75
C MET A 157 -16.84 -7.82 24.04
N LYS A 158 -17.60 -7.38 23.03
CA LYS A 158 -19.00 -6.95 23.18
C LYS A 158 -20.04 -8.04 22.96
N SER A 159 -19.63 -9.26 22.64
CA SER A 159 -20.56 -10.39 22.48
C SER A 159 -20.53 -11.29 23.71
N ASP A 160 -21.70 -11.79 24.12
CA ASP A 160 -21.80 -12.81 25.17
C ASP A 160 -21.47 -14.21 24.67
N LYS A 161 -21.52 -14.42 23.35
CA LYS A 161 -21.22 -15.70 22.71
C LYS A 161 -19.93 -15.59 21.91
N LYS A 162 -19.20 -16.71 21.85
CA LYS A 162 -18.08 -16.84 20.91
C LYS A 162 -18.64 -16.88 19.49
N THR A 163 -18.33 -15.86 18.70
CA THR A 163 -18.71 -15.75 17.29
C THR A 163 -17.48 -15.91 16.41
N TYR A 164 -17.64 -15.98 15.08
CA TYR A 164 -16.50 -16.09 14.15
C TYR A 164 -15.47 -14.97 14.31
N TRP A 165 -15.85 -13.80 14.84
CA TRP A 165 -14.94 -12.69 15.15
C TRP A 165 -13.80 -13.09 16.07
N ASN A 166 -14.02 -14.03 16.99
CA ASN A 166 -12.95 -14.50 17.87
C ASN A 166 -11.82 -15.17 17.07
N TYR A 167 -12.16 -15.90 16.00
CA TYR A 167 -11.19 -16.57 15.13
C TYR A 167 -10.61 -15.63 14.09
N LEU A 168 -11.42 -14.72 13.52
CA LEU A 168 -10.94 -13.72 12.56
C LEU A 168 -9.87 -12.80 13.15
N PHE A 169 -9.88 -12.55 14.46
CA PHE A 169 -8.79 -11.86 15.15
C PHE A 169 -7.44 -12.55 14.90
N PHE A 170 -7.39 -13.86 15.06
CA PHE A 170 -6.17 -14.65 14.88
C PHE A 170 -5.81 -14.88 13.42
N VAL A 171 -6.82 -15.04 12.54
CA VAL A 171 -6.59 -15.07 11.08
C VAL A 171 -5.94 -13.77 10.62
N ALA A 172 -6.46 -12.62 11.05
CA ALA A 172 -5.91 -11.32 10.70
C ALA A 172 -4.51 -11.10 11.28
N LEU A 173 -4.23 -11.63 12.47
CA LEU A 173 -2.88 -11.62 13.04
C LEU A 173 -1.91 -12.43 12.18
N GLY A 174 -2.27 -13.66 11.79
CA GLY A 174 -1.45 -14.51 10.92
C GLY A 174 -1.20 -13.89 9.54
N LEU A 175 -2.25 -13.36 8.90
CA LEU A 175 -2.11 -12.66 7.62
C LEU A 175 -1.33 -11.35 7.76
N GLY A 176 -1.49 -10.61 8.85
CA GLY A 176 -0.74 -9.38 9.13
C GLY A 176 0.76 -9.64 9.29
N LEU A 177 1.14 -10.78 9.88
CA LEU A 177 2.54 -11.23 9.92
C LEU A 177 3.07 -11.46 8.50
N LEU A 178 2.26 -12.01 7.59
CA LEU A 178 2.62 -12.18 6.18
C LEU A 178 2.49 -10.90 5.34
N ALA A 179 1.85 -9.85 5.85
CA ALA A 179 1.76 -8.56 5.17
C ALA A 179 3.02 -7.72 5.43
N LYS A 180 3.39 -7.56 6.70
CA LYS A 180 4.45 -6.63 7.10
C LYS A 180 5.16 -7.03 8.40
N GLY A 181 5.21 -8.33 8.69
CA GLY A 181 5.98 -8.86 9.81
C GLY A 181 5.39 -8.51 11.18
N PRO A 182 6.22 -8.47 12.23
CA PRO A 182 5.79 -8.18 13.61
C PRO A 182 5.05 -6.86 13.81
N LEU A 183 5.10 -5.94 12.82
CA LEU A 183 4.45 -4.65 12.90
C LEU A 183 2.94 -4.75 13.17
N ILE A 184 2.26 -5.82 12.70
CA ILE A 184 0.84 -6.06 13.04
C ILE A 184 0.62 -6.08 14.55
N MET A 185 1.48 -6.77 15.31
CA MET A 185 1.37 -6.88 16.77
C MET A 185 1.69 -5.55 17.42
N VAL A 186 2.73 -4.87 16.93
CA VAL A 186 3.16 -3.56 17.43
C VAL A 186 2.04 -2.53 17.31
N LEU A 187 1.29 -2.53 16.21
CA LEU A 187 0.22 -1.55 15.98
C LEU A 187 -1.10 -1.86 16.70
N THR A 188 -1.29 -3.10 17.16
CA THR A 188 -2.59 -3.55 17.67
C THR A 188 -2.56 -3.98 19.13
N PHE A 189 -1.58 -4.77 19.59
CA PHE A 189 -1.56 -5.25 20.96
C PHE A 189 -1.49 -4.14 22.01
N PRO A 190 -0.63 -3.12 21.88
CA PRO A 190 -0.55 -2.06 22.88
C PRO A 190 -1.86 -1.27 23.08
N PRO A 191 -2.54 -0.75 22.03
CA PRO A 191 -3.80 -0.03 22.25
C PRO A 191 -4.91 -0.94 22.80
N LEU A 192 -4.93 -2.22 22.40
CA LEU A 192 -5.87 -3.21 22.95
C LEU A 192 -5.59 -3.49 24.43
N PHE A 193 -4.33 -3.69 24.79
CA PHE A 193 -3.89 -3.92 26.17
C PHE A 193 -4.23 -2.73 27.06
N ILE A 194 -3.86 -1.51 26.64
CA ILE A 194 -4.17 -0.28 27.37
C ILE A 194 -5.69 -0.16 27.57
N TRP A 195 -6.50 -0.41 26.54
CA TRP A 195 -7.96 -0.34 26.64
C TRP A 195 -8.54 -1.37 27.62
N CYS A 196 -8.00 -2.59 27.65
CA CYS A 196 -8.36 -3.60 28.65
C CYS A 196 -7.98 -3.19 30.07
N CYS A 197 -6.83 -2.54 30.26
CA CYS A 197 -6.36 -2.09 31.57
C CYS A 197 -7.18 -0.92 32.14
N LEU A 198 -7.96 -0.19 31.32
CA LEU A 198 -8.87 0.86 31.80
C LEU A 198 -9.99 0.32 32.69
N ASP A 199 -10.29 -0.97 32.62
CA ASP A 199 -11.34 -1.62 33.40
C ASP A 199 -10.96 -3.08 33.69
N THR A 200 -10.71 -3.39 34.95
CA THR A 200 -10.25 -4.71 35.41
C THR A 200 -11.19 -5.85 34.98
N ARG A 201 -12.48 -5.58 34.76
CA ARG A 201 -13.43 -6.58 34.24
C ARG A 201 -13.07 -7.01 32.82
N ARG A 202 -12.75 -6.06 31.94
CA ARG A 202 -12.38 -6.33 30.54
C ARG A 202 -11.12 -7.19 30.45
N PHE A 203 -10.13 -6.88 31.28
CA PHE A 203 -8.90 -7.66 31.33
C PHE A 203 -9.15 -9.11 31.76
N ARG A 204 -10.00 -9.31 32.79
CA ARG A 204 -10.37 -10.65 33.26
C ARG A 204 -11.17 -11.44 32.23
N GLU A 205 -12.09 -10.77 31.52
CA GLU A 205 -12.93 -11.40 30.51
C GLU A 205 -12.18 -11.78 29.22
N LEU A 206 -11.00 -11.21 28.96
CA LEU A 206 -10.24 -11.47 27.74
C LEU A 206 -10.05 -12.98 27.49
N PHE A 207 -9.59 -13.71 28.50
CA PHE A 207 -9.28 -15.14 28.38
C PHE A 207 -10.53 -16.03 28.31
N SER A 208 -11.68 -15.58 28.81
CA SER A 208 -12.93 -16.33 28.68
C SER A 208 -13.62 -16.07 27.33
N LYS A 209 -13.53 -14.83 26.82
CA LYS A 209 -14.12 -14.42 25.54
C LYS A 209 -13.34 -14.98 24.34
N PHE A 210 -12.01 -15.01 24.41
CA PHE A 210 -11.18 -15.51 23.31
C PHE A 210 -10.84 -17.00 23.45
N SER A 211 -10.86 -17.72 22.34
CA SER A 211 -10.36 -19.10 22.26
C SER A 211 -8.85 -19.10 22.03
N VAL A 212 -8.07 -18.69 23.04
CA VAL A 212 -6.63 -18.36 22.89
C VAL A 212 -5.81 -19.50 22.30
N ILE A 213 -5.96 -20.74 22.79
CA ILE A 213 -5.18 -21.89 22.30
C ILE A 213 -5.45 -22.15 20.82
N ILE A 214 -6.73 -22.27 20.44
CA ILE A 214 -7.14 -22.48 19.04
C ILE A 214 -6.70 -21.30 18.18
N GLY A 215 -6.81 -20.08 18.72
CA GLY A 215 -6.39 -18.86 18.05
C GLY A 215 -4.89 -18.82 17.74
N ILE A 216 -4.04 -19.17 18.72
CA ILE A 216 -2.60 -19.26 18.52
C ILE A 216 -2.27 -20.30 17.44
N LEU A 217 -2.95 -21.45 17.44
CA LEU A 217 -2.79 -22.46 16.40
C LEU A 217 -3.17 -21.93 15.02
N ILE A 218 -4.27 -21.17 14.90
CA ILE A 218 -4.68 -20.52 13.63
C ILE A 218 -3.59 -19.55 13.15
N THR A 219 -3.12 -18.64 14.03
CA THR A 219 -2.05 -17.69 13.68
C THR A 219 -0.78 -18.43 13.25
N ALA A 220 -0.41 -19.48 13.99
CA ALA A 220 0.78 -20.28 13.71
C ALA A 220 0.69 -20.96 12.35
N LEU A 221 -0.43 -21.62 12.05
CA LEU A 221 -0.67 -22.31 10.78
C LEU A 221 -0.69 -21.38 9.57
N ILE A 222 -1.13 -20.13 9.75
CA ILE A 222 -1.15 -19.14 8.66
C ILE A 222 0.24 -18.51 8.49
N GLY A 223 0.82 -17.99 9.58
CA GLY A 223 2.01 -17.15 9.50
C GLY A 223 3.32 -17.93 9.42
N LEU A 224 3.52 -18.92 10.30
CA LEU A 224 4.84 -19.53 10.52
C LEU A 224 5.38 -20.39 9.36
N PRO A 225 4.56 -21.15 8.61
CA PRO A 225 5.10 -22.00 7.54
C PRO A 225 5.92 -21.23 6.52
N TRP A 226 5.48 -20.04 6.12
CA TRP A 226 6.23 -19.23 5.16
C TRP A 226 7.58 -18.77 5.72
N TYR A 227 7.63 -18.27 6.97
CA TYR A 227 8.89 -17.87 7.60
C TYR A 227 9.89 -19.01 7.66
N TYR A 228 9.42 -20.21 7.98
CA TYR A 228 10.24 -21.42 8.00
C TYR A 228 10.80 -21.75 6.62
N PHE A 229 9.95 -21.81 5.58
CA PHE A 229 10.41 -22.14 4.23
C PHE A 229 11.27 -21.04 3.60
N ALA A 230 11.01 -19.77 3.90
CA ALA A 230 11.83 -18.65 3.44
C ALA A 230 13.25 -18.74 4.01
N GLU A 231 13.39 -19.05 5.30
CA GLU A 231 14.71 -19.29 5.91
C GLU A 231 15.40 -20.52 5.33
N GLN A 232 14.68 -21.63 5.12
CA GLN A 232 15.29 -22.83 4.56
C GLN A 232 15.80 -22.65 3.13
N GLN A 233 15.04 -21.96 2.28
CA GLN A 233 15.42 -21.75 0.88
C GLN A 233 16.41 -20.59 0.71
N SER A 234 16.50 -19.69 1.69
CA SER A 234 17.36 -18.52 1.65
C SER A 234 17.90 -18.20 3.04
N PRO A 235 18.86 -19.00 3.57
CA PRO A 235 19.38 -18.84 4.92
C PRO A 235 19.92 -17.44 5.22
N GLY A 236 19.67 -16.95 6.44
CA GLY A 236 19.98 -15.59 6.87
C GLY A 236 18.84 -14.58 6.65
N PHE A 237 17.75 -14.99 6.00
CA PHE A 237 16.57 -14.17 5.81
C PHE A 237 15.98 -13.67 7.14
N LEU A 238 15.81 -14.54 8.13
CA LEU A 238 15.21 -14.16 9.42
C LEU A 238 16.06 -13.15 10.19
N ASP A 239 17.39 -13.32 10.18
CA ASP A 239 18.29 -12.35 10.82
C ASP A 239 18.17 -10.98 10.13
N TYR A 240 18.25 -10.95 8.80
CA TYR A 240 18.09 -9.71 8.04
C TYR A 240 16.71 -9.06 8.27
N PHE A 241 15.63 -9.83 8.13
CA PHE A 241 14.26 -9.31 8.15
C PHE A 241 13.80 -8.93 9.57
N ILE A 242 14.08 -9.75 10.58
CA ILE A 242 13.65 -9.44 11.94
C ILE A 242 14.62 -8.43 12.56
N ILE A 243 15.92 -8.73 12.60
CA ILE A 243 16.90 -7.88 13.30
C ILE A 243 17.21 -6.61 12.50
N GLY A 244 17.53 -6.75 11.22
CA GLY A 244 17.84 -5.61 10.35
C GLY A 244 16.63 -4.69 10.13
N GLU A 245 15.61 -5.21 9.46
CA GLU A 245 14.48 -4.41 8.96
C GLU A 245 13.50 -3.91 10.05
N HIS A 246 13.41 -4.56 11.21
CA HIS A 246 12.49 -4.11 12.29
C HIS A 246 13.22 -3.45 13.46
N PHE A 247 14.28 -4.07 14.00
CA PHE A 247 14.96 -3.51 15.17
C PHE A 247 15.96 -2.42 14.79
N LYS A 248 16.97 -2.76 13.97
CA LYS A 248 18.02 -1.82 13.57
C LYS A 248 17.42 -0.63 12.81
N ARG A 249 16.55 -0.88 11.82
CA ARG A 249 15.89 0.18 11.05
C ARG A 249 15.07 1.16 11.89
N PHE A 250 14.48 0.71 13.01
CA PHE A 250 13.68 1.56 13.90
C PHE A 250 14.55 2.37 14.88
N ILE A 251 15.60 1.75 15.42
CA ILE A 251 16.44 2.33 16.49
C ILE A 251 17.60 3.14 15.90
N GLU A 252 18.21 2.69 14.80
CA GLU A 252 19.43 3.24 14.23
C GLU A 252 19.13 4.29 13.14
N PRO A 253 19.47 5.57 13.36
CA PRO A 253 19.40 6.60 12.33
C PRO A 253 20.31 6.28 11.15
N GLY A 254 19.76 6.21 9.94
CA GLY A 254 20.57 6.04 8.73
C GLY A 254 21.19 4.64 8.57
N TRP A 255 20.52 3.61 9.11
CA TRP A 255 20.89 2.20 8.94
C TRP A 255 21.35 1.89 7.51
N GLN A 256 22.62 1.50 7.36
CA GLN A 256 23.30 1.25 6.08
C GLN A 256 23.07 -0.17 5.54
N GLY A 257 22.36 -1.01 6.28
CA GLY A 257 22.07 -2.39 5.89
C GLY A 257 20.89 -2.55 4.94
N ASP A 258 20.21 -1.46 4.53
CA ASP A 258 19.09 -1.55 3.58
C ASP A 258 19.64 -1.92 2.20
N LEU A 259 19.49 -3.19 1.83
CA LEU A 259 19.95 -3.73 0.54
C LEU A 259 19.18 -3.16 -0.65
N TYR A 260 18.05 -2.46 -0.41
CA TYR A 260 17.05 -2.18 -1.43
C TYR A 260 16.65 -0.70 -1.51
N GLY A 261 17.33 0.21 -0.80
CA GLY A 261 17.16 1.66 -0.95
C GLY A 261 17.66 2.49 0.24
N SER A 262 17.62 3.82 0.11
CA SER A 262 17.93 4.74 1.22
C SER A 262 16.71 4.97 2.10
N GLY A 263 16.90 4.93 3.43
CA GLY A 263 15.86 5.27 4.39
C GLY A 263 15.35 6.70 4.18
N HIS A 264 14.02 6.88 4.19
CA HIS A 264 13.40 8.20 4.09
C HIS A 264 13.52 8.88 5.46
N SER A 265 14.67 9.52 5.70
CA SER A 265 14.91 10.24 6.95
C SER A 265 14.02 11.48 7.03
N GLN A 266 13.01 11.43 7.88
CA GLN A 266 12.13 12.54 8.19
C GLN A 266 12.41 13.08 9.60
N PRO A 267 12.06 14.35 9.88
CA PRO A 267 12.09 14.87 11.25
C PRO A 267 11.23 14.02 12.19
N LYS A 268 11.68 13.86 13.44
CA LYS A 268 10.88 13.17 14.47
C LYS A 268 9.51 13.84 14.62
N GLY A 269 8.46 13.04 14.70
CA GLY A 269 7.07 13.53 14.78
C GLY A 269 6.45 13.94 13.43
N MET A 270 7.15 13.83 12.29
CA MET A 270 6.57 14.12 10.97
C MET A 270 5.32 13.27 10.66
N ILE A 271 5.16 12.11 11.31
CA ILE A 271 3.95 11.27 11.23
C ILE A 271 2.67 12.02 11.61
N TRP A 272 2.74 12.96 12.55
CA TRP A 272 1.58 13.77 12.96
C TRP A 272 1.15 14.72 11.84
N LEU A 273 2.11 15.29 11.11
CA LEU A 273 1.83 16.13 9.95
C LEU A 273 1.27 15.31 8.78
N PHE A 274 1.79 14.09 8.56
CA PHE A 274 1.18 13.16 7.60
C PHE A 274 -0.26 12.83 7.97
N MET A 275 -0.55 12.51 9.24
CA MET A 275 -1.92 12.26 9.68
C MET A 275 -2.83 13.49 9.49
N LEU A 276 -2.34 14.69 9.79
CA LEU A 276 -3.11 15.92 9.60
C LEU A 276 -3.38 16.24 8.13
N GLY A 277 -2.39 16.05 7.24
CA GLY A 277 -2.53 16.34 5.81
C GLY A 277 -3.33 15.28 5.05
N PHE A 278 -3.04 14.00 5.30
CA PHE A 278 -3.64 12.89 4.56
C PHE A 278 -4.93 12.34 5.20
N GLY A 279 -5.26 12.78 6.42
CA GLY A 279 -6.57 12.56 7.07
C GLY A 279 -7.60 13.66 6.80
N LEU A 280 -7.27 14.68 5.99
CA LEU A 280 -8.22 15.73 5.61
C LEU A 280 -9.44 15.15 4.84
N PRO A 281 -10.61 15.79 4.90
CA PRO A 281 -10.96 16.90 5.78
C PRO A 281 -11.52 16.45 7.14
N TRP A 282 -11.32 15.19 7.52
CA TRP A 282 -12.01 14.59 8.65
C TRP A 282 -11.22 14.66 9.95
N VAL A 283 -9.89 14.49 9.87
CA VAL A 283 -9.01 14.44 11.05
C VAL A 283 -9.10 15.69 11.93
N GLN A 284 -9.20 16.89 11.34
CA GLN A 284 -9.32 18.14 12.10
C GLN A 284 -10.67 18.24 12.83
N ILE A 285 -11.72 17.68 12.23
CA ILE A 285 -13.05 17.65 12.84
C ILE A 285 -13.05 16.67 14.02
N VAL A 286 -12.43 15.50 13.84
CA VAL A 286 -12.21 14.52 14.91
C VAL A 286 -11.45 15.16 16.07
N PHE A 287 -10.35 15.86 15.80
CA PHE A 287 -9.58 16.54 16.85
C PHE A 287 -10.39 17.60 17.60
N TYR A 288 -11.16 18.43 16.88
CA TYR A 288 -12.06 19.40 17.49
C TYR A 288 -13.10 18.73 18.41
N LYS A 289 -13.73 17.65 17.93
CA LYS A 289 -14.74 16.91 18.68
C LYS A 289 -14.15 16.18 19.90
N LEU A 290 -12.96 15.61 19.78
CA LEU A 290 -12.22 15.03 20.89
C LEU A 290 -11.92 16.08 21.96
N TRP A 291 -11.43 17.25 21.56
CA TRP A 291 -11.15 18.35 22.48
C TRP A 291 -12.39 18.84 23.23
N LYS A 292 -13.51 19.02 22.50
CA LYS A 292 -14.81 19.44 23.06
C LYS A 292 -15.35 18.40 24.05
N ASN A 293 -15.23 17.11 23.73
CA ASN A 293 -15.79 16.02 24.51
C ASN A 293 -14.79 15.33 25.47
N ARG A 294 -13.60 15.93 25.70
CA ARG A 294 -12.47 15.30 26.41
C ARG A 294 -12.79 14.68 27.78
N LYS A 295 -13.76 15.25 28.51
CA LYS A 295 -14.20 14.75 29.83
C LYS A 295 -15.03 13.45 29.75
N SER A 296 -15.56 13.13 28.56
CA SER A 296 -16.48 12.01 28.34
C SER A 296 -15.84 10.84 27.56
N ILE A 297 -14.69 11.06 26.91
CA ILE A 297 -13.99 10.05 26.08
C ILE A 297 -13.81 8.74 26.83
N TRP A 298 -13.27 8.81 28.05
CA TRP A 298 -12.94 7.64 28.87
C TRP A 298 -14.16 7.00 29.55
N LYS A 299 -15.34 7.63 29.48
CA LYS A 299 -16.61 7.08 29.97
C LYS A 299 -17.33 6.24 28.92
N ASN A 300 -16.96 6.40 27.64
CA ASN A 300 -17.55 5.65 26.54
C ASN A 300 -16.54 4.63 26.02
N ASP A 301 -16.88 3.35 26.17
CA ASP A 301 -16.03 2.23 25.77
C ASP A 301 -15.62 2.27 24.30
N TRP A 302 -16.54 2.65 23.42
CA TRP A 302 -16.29 2.68 21.99
C TRP A 302 -15.38 3.84 21.61
N ILE A 303 -15.64 5.03 22.16
CA ILE A 303 -14.79 6.20 21.89
C ILE A 303 -13.39 5.98 22.45
N SER A 304 -13.25 5.51 23.70
CA SER A 304 -11.94 5.22 24.29
C SER A 304 -11.16 4.17 23.50
N PHE A 305 -11.81 3.13 23.00
CA PHE A 305 -11.21 2.13 22.12
C PHE A 305 -10.68 2.77 20.82
N LEU A 306 -11.51 3.55 20.14
CA LEU A 306 -11.13 4.22 18.89
C LEU A 306 -10.04 5.27 19.09
N VAL A 307 -10.03 5.99 20.21
CA VAL A 307 -9.00 6.98 20.55
C VAL A 307 -7.65 6.31 20.77
N LEU A 308 -7.61 5.18 21.48
CA LEU A 308 -6.38 4.42 21.65
C LEU A 308 -5.87 3.87 20.32
N TRP A 309 -6.76 3.35 19.46
CA TRP A 309 -6.39 2.94 18.11
C TRP A 309 -5.87 4.13 17.26
N LEU A 310 -6.57 5.26 17.27
CA LEU A 310 -6.22 6.47 16.53
C LEU A 310 -4.80 6.96 16.87
N PHE A 311 -4.51 7.11 18.17
CA PHE A 311 -3.29 7.78 18.61
C PHE A 311 -2.10 6.83 18.77
N TRP A 312 -2.30 5.52 18.94
CA TRP A 312 -1.18 4.62 19.14
C TRP A 312 -0.19 4.62 17.96
N THR A 313 -0.69 4.53 16.73
CA THR A 313 0.15 4.51 15.52
C THR A 313 1.07 5.74 15.41
N PRO A 314 0.57 6.99 15.46
CA PRO A 314 1.45 8.16 15.41
C PRO A 314 2.35 8.29 16.66
N ILE A 315 1.88 7.88 17.86
CA ILE A 315 2.74 7.85 19.06
C ILE A 315 3.93 6.92 18.85
N PHE A 316 3.70 5.69 18.39
CA PHE A 316 4.74 4.70 18.14
C PHE A 316 5.77 5.21 17.12
N PHE A 317 5.30 5.76 16.00
CA PHE A 317 6.19 6.26 14.93
C PHE A 317 6.81 7.64 15.21
N THR A 318 6.45 8.33 16.30
CA THR A 318 7.02 9.65 16.64
C THR A 318 8.54 9.58 16.81
N LEU A 319 9.05 8.48 17.36
CA LEU A 319 10.47 8.29 17.62
C LEU A 319 11.25 7.76 16.42
N SER A 320 10.55 7.27 15.38
CA SER A 320 11.18 6.72 14.18
C SER A 320 11.65 7.84 13.25
N LYS A 321 12.87 7.71 12.72
CA LYS A 321 13.40 8.62 11.69
C LYS A 321 13.06 8.16 10.27
N ASN A 322 12.86 6.85 10.07
CA ASN A 322 12.56 6.25 8.77
C ASN A 322 11.04 6.05 8.62
N ILE A 323 10.32 7.13 8.35
CA ILE A 323 8.85 7.09 8.25
C ILE A 323 8.35 7.48 6.86
N LEU A 324 7.23 6.87 6.47
CA LEU A 324 6.49 7.18 5.26
C LEU A 324 5.08 7.65 5.65
N HIS A 325 4.45 8.44 4.80
CA HIS A 325 3.07 8.88 5.02
C HIS A 325 2.11 7.68 5.13
N THR A 326 2.39 6.60 4.40
CA THR A 326 1.58 5.36 4.38
C THR A 326 1.43 4.68 5.73
N TYR A 327 2.28 5.00 6.71
CA TYR A 327 2.19 4.44 8.05
C TYR A 327 0.96 4.95 8.82
N ILE A 328 0.31 6.03 8.36
CA ILE A 328 -0.95 6.51 8.93
C ILE A 328 -2.17 5.79 8.37
N LEU A 329 -2.03 4.94 7.36
CA LEU A 329 -3.15 4.26 6.70
C LEU A 329 -4.06 3.51 7.69
N PRO A 330 -3.55 2.76 8.71
CA PRO A 330 -4.40 2.13 9.73
C PRO A 330 -5.22 3.10 10.61
N VAL A 331 -4.88 4.39 10.61
CA VAL A 331 -5.54 5.46 11.39
C VAL A 331 -6.82 5.96 10.69
N THR A 332 -6.99 5.69 9.39
CA THR A 332 -8.16 6.11 8.62
C THR A 332 -9.46 5.52 9.19
N LEU A 333 -9.43 4.25 9.65
CA LEU A 333 -10.59 3.56 10.22
C LEU A 333 -11.10 4.20 11.53
N PRO A 334 -10.26 4.46 12.56
CA PRO A 334 -10.75 5.13 13.76
C PRO A 334 -11.18 6.57 13.49
N ILE A 335 -10.54 7.31 12.55
CA ILE A 335 -11.05 8.63 12.10
C ILE A 335 -12.48 8.47 11.57
N MET A 336 -12.69 7.50 10.68
CA MET A 336 -14.00 7.24 10.09
C MET A 336 -15.05 6.88 11.16
N PHE A 337 -14.76 5.93 12.06
CA PHE A 337 -15.74 5.51 13.07
C PHE A 337 -16.09 6.63 14.06
N LEU A 338 -15.12 7.48 14.43
CA LEU A 338 -15.36 8.66 15.26
C LEU A 338 -16.22 9.69 14.52
N MET A 339 -15.96 9.92 13.22
CA MET A 339 -16.79 10.80 12.41
C MET A 339 -18.22 10.29 12.25
N VAL A 340 -18.41 8.98 12.07
CA VAL A 340 -19.75 8.37 12.05
C VAL A 340 -20.44 8.58 13.40
N TYR A 341 -19.74 8.33 14.51
CA TYR A 341 -20.31 8.47 15.85
C TYR A 341 -20.85 9.89 16.11
N TRP A 342 -20.14 10.93 15.65
CA TRP A 342 -20.58 12.33 15.79
C TRP A 342 -21.38 12.88 14.61
N TRP A 343 -21.74 12.05 13.62
CA TRP A 343 -22.32 12.53 12.37
C TRP A 343 -23.62 13.32 12.58
N ASP A 344 -24.45 12.89 13.53
CA ASP A 344 -25.75 13.52 13.79
C ASP A 344 -25.67 14.83 14.57
N ASP A 345 -24.52 15.12 15.20
CA ASP A 345 -24.29 16.40 15.87
C ASP A 345 -24.12 17.58 14.89
N PHE A 346 -23.92 17.30 13.60
CA PHE A 346 -23.64 18.34 12.60
C PHE A 346 -24.93 18.84 11.95
N GLU A 347 -25.25 20.12 12.14
CA GLU A 347 -26.40 20.77 11.50
C GLU A 347 -26.24 20.87 9.98
N SER A 348 -25.02 21.16 9.52
CA SER A 348 -24.70 21.43 8.11
C SER A 348 -23.98 20.26 7.40
N LYS A 349 -24.57 19.05 7.44
CA LYS A 349 -24.02 17.84 6.77
C LYS A 349 -23.69 18.06 5.28
N LYS A 350 -24.49 18.85 4.56
CA LYS A 350 -24.26 19.19 3.15
C LYS A 350 -22.93 19.92 2.92
N LYS A 351 -22.54 20.82 3.83
CA LYS A 351 -21.26 21.55 3.74
C LYS A 351 -20.08 20.60 3.92
N LEU A 352 -20.18 19.68 4.88
CA LEU A 352 -19.16 18.65 5.11
C LEU A 352 -18.98 17.77 3.87
N ILE A 353 -20.08 17.29 3.28
CA ILE A 353 -20.04 16.48 2.07
C ILE A 353 -19.35 17.24 0.92
N ARG A 354 -19.70 18.51 0.68
CA ARG A 354 -19.08 19.32 -0.37
C ARG A 354 -17.57 19.51 -0.16
N VAL A 355 -17.14 19.78 1.06
CA VAL A 355 -15.70 19.94 1.40
C VAL A 355 -14.95 18.63 1.20
N ALA A 356 -15.53 17.49 1.60
CA ALA A 356 -14.94 16.17 1.42
C ALA A 356 -14.78 15.76 -0.04
N LEU A 357 -15.67 16.23 -0.93
CA LEU A 357 -15.57 15.97 -2.35
C LEU A 357 -14.46 16.76 -3.07
N ILE A 358 -13.87 17.79 -2.44
CA ILE A 358 -12.83 18.61 -3.07
C ILE A 358 -11.65 17.75 -3.53
N PHE A 359 -11.13 16.88 -2.67
CA PHE A 359 -9.95 16.08 -3.02
C PHE A 359 -10.23 15.06 -4.15
N PRO A 360 -11.30 14.24 -4.12
CA PRO A 360 -11.66 13.40 -5.26
C PRO A 360 -11.88 14.18 -6.56
N ILE A 361 -12.49 15.38 -6.51
CA ILE A 361 -12.69 16.22 -7.70
C ILE A 361 -11.35 16.70 -8.26
N ILE A 362 -10.44 17.15 -7.39
CA ILE A 362 -9.07 17.52 -7.81
C ILE A 362 -8.37 16.32 -8.45
N ALA A 363 -8.52 15.12 -7.90
CA ALA A 363 -7.94 13.90 -8.47
C ALA A 363 -8.51 13.59 -9.86
N VAL A 364 -9.82 13.77 -10.08
CA VAL A 364 -10.46 13.63 -11.41
C VAL A 364 -9.90 14.65 -12.41
N ILE A 365 -9.77 15.92 -12.00
CA ILE A 365 -9.20 16.97 -12.85
C ILE A 365 -7.74 16.66 -13.18
N ALA A 366 -6.94 16.29 -12.18
CA ALA A 366 -5.54 15.93 -12.36
C ALA A 366 -5.40 14.74 -13.33
N TYR A 367 -6.22 13.70 -13.17
CA TYR A 367 -6.26 12.57 -14.09
C TYR A 367 -6.66 12.99 -15.51
N THR A 368 -7.67 13.85 -15.67
CA THR A 368 -8.10 14.34 -16.99
C THR A 368 -6.96 15.06 -17.70
N VAL A 369 -6.17 15.86 -16.98
CA VAL A 369 -4.97 16.51 -17.51
C VAL A 369 -3.91 15.48 -17.87
N LEU A 370 -3.63 14.50 -17.01
CA LEU A 370 -2.66 13.43 -17.31
C LEU A 370 -3.06 12.61 -18.55
N ALA A 371 -4.36 12.34 -18.72
CA ALA A 371 -4.91 11.57 -19.85
C ALA A 371 -4.77 12.30 -21.21
N THR A 372 -4.40 13.59 -21.23
CA THR A 372 -4.09 14.30 -22.49
C THR A 372 -2.75 13.93 -23.10
N GLY A 373 -1.87 13.23 -22.36
CA GLY A 373 -0.52 12.88 -22.80
C GLY A 373 0.51 14.01 -22.72
N ILE A 374 0.10 15.24 -22.36
CA ILE A 374 0.98 16.43 -22.29
C ILE A 374 2.20 16.23 -21.35
N PHE A 375 2.11 15.28 -20.41
CA PHE A 375 3.14 15.02 -19.42
C PHE A 375 3.89 13.71 -19.61
N ASP A 376 3.62 12.91 -20.66
CA ASP A 376 4.14 11.55 -20.80
C ASP A 376 5.67 11.47 -20.72
N ASP A 377 6.38 12.38 -21.41
CA ASP A 377 7.85 12.46 -21.38
C ASP A 377 8.43 12.90 -20.02
N LYS A 378 7.60 13.49 -19.16
CA LYS A 378 7.98 13.99 -17.83
C LYS A 378 7.63 13.02 -16.71
N MET A 379 6.87 11.96 -17.00
CA MET A 379 6.45 10.99 -15.99
C MET A 379 7.57 10.05 -15.57
N ASN A 380 7.58 9.66 -14.30
CA ASN A 380 8.50 8.66 -13.73
C ASN A 380 8.20 7.22 -14.15
N THR A 381 8.02 6.99 -15.44
CA THR A 381 7.72 5.68 -15.99
C THR A 381 8.44 5.45 -17.31
N ASP A 382 8.79 4.20 -17.61
CA ASP A 382 9.37 3.81 -18.90
C ASP A 382 8.29 3.29 -19.88
N LYS A 383 7.02 3.27 -19.48
CA LYS A 383 5.91 2.70 -20.26
C LYS A 383 5.90 3.20 -21.71
N TYR A 384 5.68 4.51 -21.88
CA TYR A 384 5.43 5.10 -23.18
C TYR A 384 6.62 4.98 -24.13
N ILE A 385 7.84 5.24 -23.62
CA ILE A 385 9.05 5.09 -24.43
C ILE A 385 9.30 3.64 -24.84
N LEU A 386 8.88 2.66 -24.03
CA LEU A 386 9.01 1.24 -24.36
C LEU A 386 7.88 0.76 -25.29
N GLU A 387 6.66 1.26 -25.14
CA GLU A 387 5.55 0.99 -26.07
C GLU A 387 5.90 1.48 -27.49
N HIS A 388 6.32 2.74 -27.64
CA HIS A 388 6.80 3.27 -28.92
C HIS A 388 7.99 2.49 -29.48
N LEU A 389 8.89 2.03 -28.61
CA LEU A 389 10.02 1.19 -29.01
C LEU A 389 9.55 -0.18 -29.52
N MET A 390 8.61 -0.81 -28.83
CA MET A 390 8.06 -2.12 -29.19
C MET A 390 7.32 -2.05 -30.52
N GLU A 391 6.55 -0.99 -30.79
CA GLU A 391 5.95 -0.71 -32.10
C GLU A 391 7.04 -0.56 -33.19
N LYS A 392 8.09 0.22 -32.92
CA LYS A 392 9.21 0.40 -33.86
C LYS A 392 10.00 -0.90 -34.10
N ASN A 393 10.00 -1.80 -33.13
CA ASN A 393 10.67 -3.09 -33.14
C ASN A 393 9.78 -4.24 -33.65
N GLU A 394 8.51 -3.97 -33.94
CA GLU A 394 7.57 -4.98 -34.42
C GLU A 394 8.14 -5.62 -35.70
N ASN A 395 8.32 -6.95 -35.66
CA ASN A 395 8.94 -7.76 -36.73
C ASN A 395 10.45 -7.60 -36.96
N LYS A 396 11.19 -6.90 -36.08
CA LYS A 396 12.65 -6.72 -36.21
C LYS A 396 13.48 -7.50 -35.19
N ASP A 397 12.85 -7.97 -34.10
CA ASP A 397 13.47 -8.75 -33.02
C ASP A 397 14.79 -8.17 -32.50
N ILE A 398 14.92 -6.84 -32.49
CA ILE A 398 16.11 -6.16 -31.99
C ILE A 398 16.15 -6.34 -30.47
N PRO A 399 17.23 -6.90 -29.91
CA PRO A 399 17.34 -7.14 -28.47
C PRO A 399 17.53 -5.83 -27.71
N LEU A 400 17.00 -5.80 -26.48
CA LEU A 400 17.02 -4.66 -25.59
C LEU A 400 17.95 -4.91 -24.40
N TYR A 401 18.91 -4.00 -24.22
CA TYR A 401 19.91 -4.06 -23.17
C TYR A 401 19.89 -2.79 -22.32
N TYR A 402 20.03 -2.94 -21.01
CA TYR A 402 20.23 -1.85 -20.06
C TYR A 402 21.73 -1.65 -19.78
N TRP A 403 22.17 -0.40 -19.78
CA TRP A 403 23.53 -0.02 -19.41
C TRP A 403 23.67 0.16 -17.89
N LYS A 404 24.52 -0.66 -17.27
CA LYS A 404 24.91 -0.72 -15.85
C LYS A 404 23.80 -1.00 -14.83
N GLU A 405 22.63 -0.41 -14.99
CA GLU A 405 21.53 -0.48 -14.03
C GLU A 405 20.20 -0.64 -14.76
N LYS A 406 19.36 -1.57 -14.27
CA LYS A 406 17.96 -1.70 -14.68
C LYS A 406 17.08 -0.84 -13.77
N ASN A 407 16.04 -0.23 -14.32
CA ASN A 407 14.98 0.35 -13.50
C ASN A 407 13.75 -0.57 -13.45
N TYR A 408 12.96 -0.50 -12.38
CA TYR A 408 11.84 -1.43 -12.18
C TYR A 408 10.70 -1.25 -13.18
N SER A 409 10.36 -0.02 -13.55
CA SER A 409 9.31 0.22 -14.55
C SER A 409 9.65 -0.44 -15.88
N GLY A 410 10.90 -0.30 -16.33
CA GLY A 410 11.36 -0.87 -17.58
C GLY A 410 11.42 -2.40 -17.55
N GLN A 411 11.84 -2.99 -16.44
CA GLN A 411 11.79 -4.45 -16.25
C GLN A 411 10.36 -4.99 -16.36
N PHE A 412 9.41 -4.30 -15.72
CA PHE A 412 8.00 -4.66 -15.78
C PHE A 412 7.43 -4.58 -17.19
N TYR A 413 7.59 -3.44 -17.88
CA TYR A 413 7.02 -3.24 -19.23
C TYR A 413 7.74 -4.02 -20.33
N THR A 414 8.97 -4.48 -20.10
CA THR A 414 9.66 -5.39 -21.02
C THR A 414 9.32 -6.86 -20.76
N ASN A 415 8.49 -7.14 -19.76
CA ASN A 415 8.11 -8.49 -19.34
C ASN A 415 9.31 -9.43 -19.18
N GLY A 416 10.32 -8.96 -18.43
CA GLY A 416 11.51 -9.77 -18.14
C GLY A 416 12.60 -9.79 -19.23
N LYS A 417 12.36 -9.17 -20.39
CA LYS A 417 13.33 -9.13 -21.50
C LYS A 417 14.48 -8.14 -21.29
N ALA A 418 14.43 -7.31 -20.24
CA ALA A 418 15.49 -6.36 -19.90
C ALA A 418 16.79 -7.06 -19.48
N GLN A 419 17.74 -7.21 -20.41
CA GLN A 419 19.07 -7.75 -20.15
C GLN A 419 20.05 -6.66 -19.69
N LEU A 420 21.02 -6.98 -18.83
CA LEU A 420 21.95 -5.99 -18.26
C LEU A 420 23.36 -6.12 -18.85
N ILE A 421 23.92 -5.01 -19.31
CA ILE A 421 25.34 -4.87 -19.66
C ILE A 421 26.04 -4.09 -18.55
N LYS A 422 26.92 -4.75 -17.80
CA LYS A 422 27.59 -4.18 -16.62
C LYS A 422 28.86 -3.39 -16.97
N ASN A 423 29.54 -3.75 -18.05
CA ASN A 423 30.84 -3.16 -18.41
C ASN A 423 31.08 -3.18 -19.94
N ALA A 424 32.14 -2.48 -20.35
CA ALA A 424 32.53 -2.36 -21.76
C ALA A 424 32.89 -3.72 -22.39
N THR A 425 33.44 -4.68 -21.64
CA THR A 425 33.78 -6.01 -22.17
C THR A 425 32.54 -6.82 -22.56
N GLN A 426 31.51 -6.78 -21.71
CA GLN A 426 30.20 -7.36 -22.04
C GLN A 426 29.57 -6.62 -23.22
N PHE A 427 29.72 -5.30 -23.26
CA PHE A 427 29.25 -4.49 -24.37
C PHE A 427 29.89 -4.92 -25.70
N ASP A 428 31.23 -5.08 -25.74
CA ASP A 428 31.96 -5.56 -26.92
C ASP A 428 31.45 -6.93 -27.39
N SER A 429 31.09 -7.81 -26.45
CA SER A 429 30.56 -9.14 -26.76
C SER A 429 29.17 -9.04 -27.39
N VAL A 430 28.26 -8.25 -26.80
CA VAL A 430 26.91 -8.02 -27.33
C VAL A 430 26.95 -7.39 -28.72
N PHE A 431 27.78 -6.36 -28.89
CA PHE A 431 27.94 -5.64 -30.16
C PHE A 431 28.53 -6.52 -31.28
N LYS A 432 29.42 -7.46 -30.94
CA LYS A 432 29.92 -8.46 -31.91
C LYS A 432 28.84 -9.46 -32.33
N LEU A 433 28.00 -9.88 -31.39
CA LEU A 433 26.94 -10.86 -31.62
C LEU A 433 25.76 -10.27 -32.41
N HIS A 434 25.43 -8.99 -32.18
CA HIS A 434 24.22 -8.37 -32.70
C HIS A 434 24.55 -7.11 -33.48
N LYS A 435 24.20 -7.07 -34.77
CA LYS A 435 24.40 -5.90 -35.63
C LYS A 435 23.52 -4.71 -35.22
N LYS A 436 22.32 -4.98 -34.69
CA LYS A 436 21.41 -3.98 -34.14
C LYS A 436 20.99 -4.33 -32.73
N ILE A 437 21.10 -3.37 -31.82
CA ILE A 437 20.59 -3.47 -30.44
C ILE A 437 19.91 -2.17 -30.03
N PHE A 438 18.95 -2.26 -29.12
CA PHE A 438 18.48 -1.13 -28.33
C PHE A 438 19.23 -1.08 -27.01
N LEU A 439 19.85 0.05 -26.70
CA LEU A 439 20.52 0.32 -25.44
C LEU A 439 19.72 1.33 -24.64
N VAL A 440 19.16 0.87 -23.52
CA VAL A 440 18.49 1.70 -22.51
C VAL A 440 19.52 2.15 -21.48
N THR A 441 19.55 3.44 -21.17
CA THR A 441 20.40 3.99 -20.11
C THR A 441 19.62 4.98 -19.27
N LEU A 442 19.97 5.06 -17.99
CA LEU A 442 19.54 6.17 -17.16
C LEU A 442 20.33 7.42 -17.56
N LYS A 443 19.69 8.59 -17.63
CA LYS A 443 20.34 9.84 -18.01
C LYS A 443 21.53 10.18 -17.09
N LYS A 444 21.44 9.81 -15.80
CA LYS A 444 22.53 9.97 -14.83
C LYS A 444 23.81 9.19 -15.18
N THR A 445 23.70 8.08 -15.91
CA THR A 445 24.81 7.20 -16.30
C THR A 445 25.09 7.21 -17.80
N GLU A 446 24.38 8.04 -18.58
CA GLU A 446 24.53 8.13 -20.04
C GLU A 446 25.96 8.55 -20.44
N ASN A 447 26.55 9.50 -19.70
CA ASN A 447 27.91 9.98 -19.94
C ASN A 447 28.99 8.93 -19.67
N GLU A 448 28.64 7.82 -19.03
CA GLU A 448 29.55 6.71 -18.75
C GLU A 448 29.63 5.71 -19.91
N ILE A 449 28.79 5.87 -20.94
CA ILE A 449 28.86 5.06 -22.17
C ILE A 449 30.15 5.44 -22.91
N PRO A 450 31.06 4.49 -23.17
CA PRO A 450 32.30 4.78 -23.89
C PRO A 450 32.05 5.42 -25.26
N GLU A 451 32.83 6.46 -25.59
CA GLU A 451 32.66 7.26 -26.80
C GLU A 451 32.69 6.42 -28.09
N LYS A 452 33.48 5.34 -28.09
CA LYS A 452 33.56 4.37 -29.20
C LYS A 452 32.20 3.77 -29.58
N TYR A 453 31.30 3.57 -28.62
CA TYR A 453 29.96 3.06 -28.88
C TYR A 453 28.96 4.17 -29.11
N ARG A 454 29.06 5.29 -28.37
CA ARG A 454 28.15 6.43 -28.51
C ARG A 454 28.13 6.98 -29.95
N LYS A 455 29.28 7.00 -30.64
CA LYS A 455 29.38 7.40 -32.06
C LYS A 455 28.62 6.49 -33.03
N GLN A 456 28.43 5.23 -32.65
CA GLN A 456 27.76 4.19 -33.44
C GLN A 456 26.27 4.07 -33.08
N MET A 457 25.75 5.00 -32.28
CA MET A 457 24.38 4.99 -31.78
C MET A 457 23.61 6.24 -32.19
N VAL A 458 22.29 6.09 -32.27
CA VAL A 458 21.35 7.18 -32.50
C VAL A 458 20.29 7.14 -31.40
N LEU A 459 20.05 8.29 -30.77
CA LEU A 459 18.96 8.43 -29.80
C LEU A 459 17.62 8.20 -30.52
N THR A 460 16.83 7.26 -30.02
CA THR A 460 15.54 6.88 -30.62
C THR A 460 14.37 7.40 -29.79
N GLU A 461 14.44 7.23 -28.47
CA GLU A 461 13.41 7.65 -27.52
C GLU A 461 14.07 8.20 -26.26
N SER A 462 13.41 9.13 -25.56
CA SER A 462 13.86 9.55 -24.23
C SER A 462 12.73 10.16 -23.42
N ASN A 463 12.77 9.96 -22.11
CA ASN A 463 11.95 10.69 -21.15
C ASN A 463 12.85 11.45 -20.16
N TYR A 464 12.30 12.02 -19.09
CA TYR A 464 13.09 12.78 -18.12
C TYR A 464 14.17 11.97 -17.37
N LYS A 465 14.11 10.62 -17.31
CA LYS A 465 15.06 9.76 -16.57
C LYS A 465 15.83 8.75 -17.42
N THR A 466 15.30 8.34 -18.56
CA THR A 466 15.76 7.23 -19.39
C THR A 466 15.96 7.71 -20.83
N ALA A 467 17.02 7.24 -21.46
CA ALA A 467 17.29 7.41 -22.89
C ALA A 467 17.45 6.04 -23.55
N ILE A 468 16.90 5.87 -24.74
CA ILE A 468 17.03 4.65 -25.55
C ILE A 468 17.75 4.98 -26.84
N PHE A 469 18.87 4.31 -27.05
CA PHE A 469 19.69 4.39 -28.25
C PHE A 469 19.51 3.15 -29.11
N VAL A 470 19.61 3.30 -30.42
CA VAL A 470 19.73 2.17 -31.36
C VAL A 470 21.10 2.24 -32.03
N THR A 471 21.74 1.09 -32.24
CA THR A 471 22.97 1.05 -33.04
C THR A 471 22.66 1.26 -34.53
N LYS A 472 23.54 1.99 -35.22
CA LYS A 472 23.40 2.36 -36.63
C LYS A 472 23.35 1.15 -37.55
#